data_AF-A0A9N9P815-F1
#
_entry.id   AF-A0A9N9P815-F1
#
_cell.length_a   1.000
_cell.length_b   1.000
_cell.length_c   1.000
_cell.angle_alpha   90.00
_cell.angle_beta   90.00
_cell.angle_gamma   90.00
#
_symmetry.space_group_name_H-M   'P 1'
#
loop_
_entity.id
_entity.type
_entity.pdbx_description
1 polymer ?
#
loop_
_entity_poly.entity_id
_entity_poly.type
_entity_poly.pdbx_seq_one_letter_code
_entity_poly.pdbx_strand_id
1 'polypeptide(L)'
;RSGAGCGEPRPTPTQKNYPVETSRRMFKAVAASRSAMPATATYTTTLLIMVISWQPNRDMANLLTIILPILIAFLALVYTLYKDFLVTSGHYRGPAQKYTGGKCRRLEGLEEACEDIKIHHTSGLAYLACGDAEARTTQWFPPMGLRSNYSYQPKDVFYVYNIETNKLTPLTLKNFADEEDFSLHGFGMYEDPSEPDIIYFFIINHKRTGSVIELFKHKINSFELHHLKTFKHKLIYNPNNVAPVSKDEFYITNDYYYQTHWKRLVESTTLRRWSNVVFHSSKTNTTEIVVDGLAYGNGINANWDHSHIYVGTIGTGELLIYERKPDNKLKLLEAIKIEHPIDNVNVDPVTGEIYLATIYKLMDSYLSLIGKDVKPAFSVFKVSNNTDEDRFYGIKYSKKKIFEDDGSLLRMVSVASGDSGRKVMFFGSPHSSGVVRCELD
;
A
#
# COMPACT_ATOMS: atom_id res chain seq x y z
N ARG A 1 20.78 81.89 -13.06
CA ARG A 1 20.32 82.94 -12.11
C ARG A 1 19.56 82.20 -11.01
N SER A 2 20.23 81.82 -9.91
CA SER A 2 20.42 82.59 -8.65
C SER A 2 19.09 82.73 -7.87
N GLY A 3 18.96 82.46 -6.57
CA GLY A 3 19.91 82.18 -5.48
C GLY A 3 19.29 81.16 -4.48
N ALA A 4 20.05 80.47 -3.63
CA ALA A 4 20.85 80.94 -2.48
C ALA A 4 19.98 81.43 -1.31
N GLY A 5 19.94 80.63 -0.24
CA GLY A 5 19.42 80.96 1.08
C GLY A 5 20.07 80.04 2.12
N CYS A 6 21.03 80.60 2.87
CA CYS A 6 21.86 79.95 3.88
C CYS A 6 21.11 79.73 5.21
N GLY A 7 21.52 78.69 5.94
CA GLY A 7 21.22 78.48 7.36
C GLY A 7 22.27 77.55 7.98
N GLU A 8 23.03 78.08 8.94
CA GLU A 8 24.27 77.56 9.55
C GLU A 8 24.15 76.32 10.47
N PRO A 9 25.29 75.70 10.86
CA PRO A 9 25.38 74.29 11.26
C PRO A 9 25.34 74.03 12.78
N ARG A 10 24.97 72.80 13.16
CA ARG A 10 25.15 72.25 14.52
C ARG A 10 26.29 71.22 14.58
N PRO A 11 26.98 71.09 15.73
CA PRO A 11 28.36 70.63 15.79
C PRO A 11 28.53 69.10 15.82
N THR A 12 29.67 68.67 15.30
CA THR A 12 30.23 67.31 15.35
C THR A 12 30.68 66.93 16.77
N PRO A 13 30.48 65.68 17.22
CA PRO A 13 31.22 65.13 18.34
C PRO A 13 32.49 64.43 17.85
N THR A 14 33.60 64.91 18.41
CA THR A 14 34.98 64.44 18.33
C THR A 14 35.17 62.94 18.55
N GLN A 15 36.01 62.33 17.71
CA GLN A 15 36.70 61.06 17.94
C GLN A 15 37.48 61.10 19.26
N LYS A 16 37.17 60.19 20.19
CA LYS A 16 38.04 59.85 21.32
C LYS A 16 38.65 58.47 21.07
N ASN A 17 39.97 58.44 20.87
CA ASN A 17 40.80 57.26 21.02
C ASN A 17 40.95 56.94 22.52
N TYR A 18 40.62 55.71 22.92
CA TYR A 18 41.09 55.08 24.17
C TYR A 18 41.37 53.58 23.92
N PRO A 19 42.28 52.97 24.69
CA PRO A 19 43.23 51.98 24.18
C PRO A 19 42.80 50.51 24.34
N VAL A 20 43.51 49.67 23.59
CA VAL A 20 43.60 48.22 23.72
C VAL A 20 43.97 47.84 25.15
N GLU A 21 43.02 47.31 25.92
CA GLU A 21 43.21 46.28 26.97
C GLU A 21 41.93 46.11 27.78
N THR A 22 41.06 45.15 27.41
CA THR A 22 40.10 44.57 28.37
C THR A 22 39.51 43.23 27.92
N SER A 23 40.28 42.40 27.23
CA SER A 23 39.94 41.00 26.92
C SER A 23 40.41 40.02 28.01
N ARG A 24 40.29 40.39 29.31
CA ARG A 24 40.72 39.53 30.42
C ARG A 24 39.84 39.54 31.68
N ARG A 25 38.57 39.98 31.60
CA ARG A 25 37.64 39.96 32.75
C ARG A 25 36.26 39.32 32.54
N MET A 26 36.03 38.59 31.43
CA MET A 26 34.86 37.70 31.27
C MET A 26 35.20 36.19 31.33
N PHE A 27 36.31 35.81 31.96
CA PHE A 27 36.73 34.41 32.14
C PHE A 27 36.81 33.95 33.62
N LYS A 28 36.09 34.62 34.52
CA LYS A 28 36.03 34.25 35.96
C LYS A 28 34.61 34.19 36.55
N ALA A 29 33.60 33.88 35.73
CA ALA A 29 32.23 33.70 36.22
C ALA A 29 31.58 32.36 35.79
N VAL A 30 32.37 31.33 35.47
CA VAL A 30 31.86 29.96 35.18
C VAL A 30 32.58 28.89 36.04
N ALA A 31 33.16 29.30 37.18
CA ALA A 31 33.84 28.38 38.09
C ALA A 31 33.08 28.11 39.40
N ALA A 32 31.78 28.41 39.47
CA ALA A 32 30.99 28.18 40.68
C ALA A 32 29.52 27.82 40.38
N SER A 33 29.28 26.68 39.71
CA SER A 33 28.03 25.92 39.87
C SER A 33 28.26 24.46 39.45
N ARG A 34 28.98 23.68 40.27
CA ARG A 34 28.98 22.22 40.15
C ARG A 34 27.74 21.68 40.86
N SER A 35 26.66 21.52 40.12
CA SER A 35 25.62 20.52 40.42
C SER A 35 24.72 20.32 39.20
N ALA A 36 24.73 19.07 38.71
CA ALA A 36 23.81 18.45 37.76
C ALA A 36 23.64 19.10 36.36
N MET A 37 24.52 18.74 35.41
CA MET A 37 24.18 18.73 33.97
C MET A 37 24.16 17.27 33.46
N PRO A 38 23.20 16.89 32.60
CA PRO A 38 23.11 15.54 32.04
C PRO A 38 24.27 15.27 31.07
N ALA A 39 24.79 14.04 31.08
CA ALA A 39 25.98 13.62 30.33
C ALA A 39 25.95 13.92 28.83
N THR A 40 24.76 14.12 28.24
CA THR A 40 24.55 14.45 26.82
C THR A 40 25.00 15.86 26.44
N ALA A 41 24.99 16.84 27.36
CA ALA A 41 25.40 18.22 27.08
C ALA A 41 26.94 18.38 26.99
N THR A 42 27.69 17.51 27.65
CA THR A 42 29.16 17.50 27.62
C THR A 42 29.73 16.98 26.29
N TYR A 43 29.06 16.01 25.64
CA TYR A 43 29.53 15.47 24.36
C TYR A 43 29.33 16.43 23.19
N THR A 44 28.19 17.12 23.12
CA THR A 44 27.88 18.09 22.07
C THR A 44 28.80 19.31 22.13
N THR A 45 29.09 19.82 23.33
CA THR A 45 29.99 20.96 23.52
C THR A 45 31.44 20.60 23.17
N THR A 46 31.89 19.38 23.48
CA THR A 46 33.26 18.92 23.18
C THR A 46 33.45 18.64 21.67
N LEU A 47 32.44 18.07 20.99
CA LEU A 47 32.47 17.90 19.53
C LEU A 47 32.48 19.25 18.80
N LEU A 48 31.68 20.20 19.26
CA LEU A 48 31.60 21.53 18.66
C LEU A 48 32.95 22.27 18.78
N ILE A 49 33.61 22.17 19.94
CA ILE A 49 34.95 22.75 20.15
C ILE A 49 36.00 22.04 19.28
N MET A 50 35.96 20.71 19.15
CA MET A 50 36.87 19.97 18.26
C MET A 50 36.70 20.38 16.79
N VAL A 51 35.46 20.53 16.31
CA VAL A 51 35.17 20.96 14.93
C VAL A 51 35.60 22.41 14.68
N ILE A 52 35.43 23.31 15.66
CA ILE A 52 35.85 24.71 15.56
C ILE A 52 37.39 24.86 15.62
N SER A 53 38.07 23.98 16.35
CA SER A 53 39.54 23.99 16.48
C SER A 53 40.27 23.19 15.39
N TRP A 54 39.56 22.46 14.55
CA TRP A 54 40.13 21.70 13.45
C TRP A 54 40.41 22.62 12.26
N GLN A 55 41.69 22.97 12.06
CA GLN A 55 42.15 23.57 10.82
C GLN A 55 42.60 22.44 9.87
N PRO A 56 41.79 22.06 8.85
CA PRO A 56 42.26 21.13 7.84
C PRO A 56 43.50 21.72 7.18
N ASN A 57 44.55 20.91 7.04
CA ASN A 57 45.70 21.30 6.24
C ASN A 57 45.21 21.64 4.81
N ARG A 58 45.90 22.54 4.10
CA ARG A 58 45.42 23.12 2.82
C ARG A 58 44.91 22.07 1.83
N ASP A 59 45.54 20.89 1.78
CA ASP A 59 45.14 19.77 0.94
C ASP A 59 43.82 19.13 1.37
N MET A 60 43.56 19.00 2.68
CA MET A 60 42.28 18.53 3.22
C MET A 60 41.16 19.55 2.99
N ALA A 61 41.45 20.85 3.09
CA ALA A 61 40.49 21.90 2.78
C ALA A 61 40.12 21.87 1.28
N ASN A 62 41.10 21.71 0.40
CA ASN A 62 40.89 21.55 -1.04
C ASN A 62 40.14 20.25 -1.40
N LEU A 63 40.39 19.16 -0.66
CA LEU A 63 39.68 17.91 -0.86
C LEU A 63 38.21 18.03 -0.43
N LEU A 64 37.95 18.69 0.70
CA LEU A 64 36.58 18.94 1.18
C LEU A 64 35.78 19.85 0.25
N THR A 65 36.39 20.86 -0.36
CA THR A 65 35.70 21.73 -1.33
C THR A 65 35.32 21.01 -2.62
N ILE A 66 35.94 19.87 -2.94
CA ILE A 66 35.57 19.02 -4.09
C ILE A 66 34.58 17.93 -3.69
N ILE A 67 34.83 17.22 -2.59
CA ILE A 67 34.00 16.08 -2.16
C ILE A 67 32.61 16.54 -1.71
N LEU A 68 32.51 17.65 -0.98
CA LEU A 68 31.24 18.09 -0.40
C LEU A 68 30.20 18.45 -1.47
N PRO A 69 30.50 19.22 -2.53
CA PRO A 69 29.55 19.46 -3.62
C PRO A 69 29.14 18.18 -4.35
N ILE A 70 30.07 17.24 -4.57
CA ILE A 70 29.77 15.95 -5.20
C ILE A 70 28.79 15.15 -4.34
N LEU A 71 29.03 15.09 -3.03
CA LEU A 71 28.12 14.43 -2.09
C LEU A 71 26.75 15.11 -2.05
N ILE A 72 26.70 16.44 -1.99
CA ILE A 72 25.44 17.19 -2.02
C ILE A 72 24.68 16.94 -3.32
N ALA A 73 25.36 16.99 -4.47
CA ALA A 73 24.75 16.70 -5.77
C ALA A 73 24.23 15.27 -5.84
N PHE A 74 25.00 14.31 -5.31
CA PHE A 74 24.58 12.90 -5.21
C PHE A 74 23.34 12.73 -4.32
N LEU A 75 23.34 13.33 -3.11
CA LEU A 75 22.19 13.27 -2.21
C LEU A 75 20.96 13.96 -2.78
N ALA A 76 21.13 15.08 -3.48
CA ALA A 76 20.04 15.78 -4.17
C ALA A 76 19.46 14.94 -5.32
N LEU A 77 20.31 14.24 -6.07
CA LEU A 77 19.89 13.29 -7.10
C LEU A 77 19.11 12.13 -6.48
N VAL A 78 19.65 11.50 -5.43
CA VAL A 78 18.98 10.40 -4.71
C VAL A 78 17.62 10.88 -4.16
N TYR A 79 17.58 12.04 -3.51
CA TYR A 79 16.33 12.61 -3.01
C TYR A 79 15.33 12.85 -4.14
N THR A 80 15.76 13.41 -5.27
CA THR A 80 14.88 13.66 -6.42
C THR A 80 14.28 12.36 -6.98
N LEU A 81 15.06 11.28 -7.00
CA LEU A 81 14.61 9.96 -7.44
C LEU A 81 13.64 9.28 -6.45
N TYR A 82 13.76 9.57 -5.14
CA TYR A 82 13.00 8.89 -4.09
C TYR A 82 11.90 9.74 -3.42
N LYS A 83 11.84 11.06 -3.68
CA LYS A 83 10.92 11.97 -2.97
C LYS A 83 9.46 11.51 -3.04
N ASP A 84 9.02 11.05 -4.21
CA ASP A 84 7.64 10.60 -4.42
C ASP A 84 7.35 9.33 -3.62
N PHE A 85 8.32 8.42 -3.55
CA PHE A 85 8.20 7.24 -2.72
C PHE A 85 8.28 7.55 -1.23
N LEU A 86 9.07 8.53 -0.79
CA LEU A 86 9.08 8.96 0.62
C LEU A 86 7.70 9.52 1.02
N VAL A 87 7.05 10.25 0.13
CA VAL A 87 5.66 10.71 0.32
C VAL A 87 4.70 9.51 0.33
N THR A 88 4.70 8.69 -0.72
CA THR A 88 3.78 7.54 -0.88
C THR A 88 3.96 6.47 0.20
N SER A 89 5.18 6.23 0.68
CA SER A 89 5.46 5.26 1.76
C SER A 89 4.98 5.72 3.14
N GLY A 90 4.66 7.01 3.29
CA GLY A 90 4.23 7.60 4.54
C GLY A 90 5.37 8.06 5.45
N HIS A 91 6.59 8.17 4.93
CA HIS A 91 7.75 8.57 5.74
C HIS A 91 7.53 9.92 6.45
N TYR A 92 6.88 10.86 5.79
CA TYR A 92 6.58 12.20 6.33
C TYR A 92 5.19 12.30 7.01
N ARG A 93 4.40 11.21 7.07
CA ARG A 93 3.08 11.25 7.68
C ARG A 93 3.18 11.30 9.21
N GLY A 94 2.30 12.07 9.84
CA GLY A 94 2.10 12.08 11.28
C GLY A 94 1.60 10.72 11.81
N PRO A 95 1.22 10.62 13.09
CA PRO A 95 0.48 9.47 13.58
C PRO A 95 -0.90 9.42 12.91
N ALA A 96 -1.38 8.20 12.60
CA ALA A 96 -2.75 7.99 12.16
C ALA A 96 -3.73 8.27 13.31
N GLN A 97 -4.94 8.67 12.96
CA GLN A 97 -6.02 8.85 13.90
C GLN A 97 -6.62 7.50 14.28
N LYS A 98 -6.91 7.31 15.56
CA LYS A 98 -7.69 6.19 16.04
C LYS A 98 -9.14 6.36 15.61
N TYR A 99 -9.75 5.31 15.05
CA TYR A 99 -11.18 5.34 14.79
C TYR A 99 -11.98 5.38 16.10
N THR A 100 -12.90 6.34 16.20
CA THR A 100 -13.76 6.54 17.39
C THR A 100 -15.26 6.53 17.06
N GLY A 101 -15.63 6.24 15.80
CA GLY A 101 -17.01 6.35 15.33
C GLY A 101 -17.97 5.28 15.88
N GLY A 102 -17.49 4.23 16.55
CA GLY A 102 -18.31 3.22 17.21
C GLY A 102 -19.14 2.31 16.29
N LYS A 103 -19.10 2.51 14.97
CA LYS A 103 -19.87 1.74 13.97
C LYS A 103 -19.11 0.57 13.38
N CYS A 104 -18.02 0.15 14.01
CA CYS A 104 -17.15 -0.93 13.55
C CYS A 104 -17.06 -2.03 14.61
N ARG A 105 -17.13 -3.28 14.17
CA ARG A 105 -16.97 -4.48 15.02
C ARG A 105 -16.24 -5.58 14.28
N ARG A 106 -15.55 -6.45 15.04
CA ARG A 106 -15.00 -7.69 14.49
C ARG A 106 -16.11 -8.69 14.19
N LEU A 107 -15.92 -9.52 13.18
CA LEU A 107 -16.78 -10.67 12.94
C LEU A 107 -16.53 -11.72 14.04
N GLU A 108 -17.60 -12.29 14.55
CA GLU A 108 -17.53 -13.34 15.56
C GLU A 108 -17.18 -14.68 14.92
N GLY A 109 -16.34 -15.48 15.59
CA GLY A 109 -15.99 -16.83 15.14
C GLY A 109 -15.02 -16.91 13.96
N LEU A 110 -14.27 -15.84 13.66
CA LEU A 110 -13.21 -15.83 12.65
C LEU A 110 -11.90 -15.36 13.27
N GLU A 111 -10.92 -16.26 13.36
CA GLU A 111 -9.59 -15.98 13.92
C GLU A 111 -8.50 -15.99 12.84
N GLU A 112 -8.85 -16.33 11.61
CA GLU A 112 -7.98 -16.34 10.44
C GLU A 112 -7.73 -14.92 9.91
N ALA A 113 -6.60 -14.77 9.19
CA ALA A 113 -6.29 -13.56 8.45
C ALA A 113 -6.86 -13.67 7.03
N CYS A 114 -7.68 -12.70 6.62
CA CYS A 114 -8.32 -12.68 5.31
C CYS A 114 -7.73 -11.59 4.43
N GLU A 115 -7.03 -11.97 3.37
CA GLU A 115 -6.27 -11.02 2.54
C GLU A 115 -7.18 -10.27 1.55
N ASP A 116 -8.16 -10.95 0.96
CA ASP A 116 -9.15 -10.35 0.05
C ASP A 116 -10.58 -10.71 0.47
N ILE A 117 -11.50 -9.81 0.17
CA ILE A 117 -12.93 -9.87 0.49
C ILE A 117 -13.70 -9.22 -0.66
N LYS A 118 -14.71 -9.92 -1.19
CA LYS A 118 -15.63 -9.38 -2.19
C LYS A 118 -17.07 -9.59 -1.81
N ILE A 119 -17.90 -8.58 -2.05
CA ILE A 119 -19.34 -8.63 -1.80
C ILE A 119 -20.05 -8.97 -3.10
N HIS A 120 -20.89 -10.00 -3.07
CA HIS A 120 -21.88 -10.24 -4.10
C HIS A 120 -23.12 -9.39 -3.79
N HIS A 121 -23.18 -8.21 -4.42
CA HIS A 121 -24.11 -7.14 -4.06
C HIS A 121 -25.59 -7.51 -4.24
N THR A 122 -25.93 -8.39 -5.17
CA THR A 122 -27.33 -8.79 -5.39
C THR A 122 -27.85 -9.65 -4.23
N SER A 123 -27.06 -10.62 -3.74
CA SER A 123 -27.46 -11.50 -2.64
C SER A 123 -27.13 -10.97 -1.24
N GLY A 124 -26.20 -10.02 -1.10
CA GLY A 124 -25.74 -9.56 0.21
C GLY A 124 -24.86 -10.57 0.93
N LEU A 125 -24.13 -11.38 0.17
CA LEU A 125 -23.12 -12.32 0.68
C LEU A 125 -21.73 -11.72 0.46
N ALA A 126 -20.88 -11.72 1.49
CA ALA A 126 -19.46 -11.41 1.37
C ALA A 126 -18.65 -12.71 1.36
N TYR A 127 -17.72 -12.84 0.43
CA TYR A 127 -16.82 -13.98 0.31
C TYR A 127 -15.41 -13.56 0.75
N LEU A 128 -14.72 -14.44 1.48
CA LEU A 128 -13.47 -14.11 2.15
C LEU A 128 -12.41 -15.19 1.89
N ALA A 129 -11.23 -14.76 1.45
CA ALA A 129 -10.07 -15.60 1.25
C ALA A 129 -9.16 -15.56 2.48
N CYS A 130 -9.30 -16.56 3.36
CA CYS A 130 -8.69 -16.55 4.70
C CYS A 130 -7.70 -17.68 4.92
N GLY A 131 -6.67 -17.44 5.72
CA GLY A 131 -5.71 -18.44 6.13
C GLY A 131 -5.18 -18.21 7.53
N ASP A 132 -4.45 -19.20 8.05
CA ASP A 132 -3.88 -19.13 9.38
C ASP A 132 -2.86 -17.97 9.47
N ALA A 133 -3.13 -17.02 10.37
CA ALA A 133 -2.36 -15.78 10.49
C ALA A 133 -0.89 -16.05 10.85
N GLU A 134 -0.63 -17.02 11.73
CA GLU A 134 0.72 -17.36 12.17
C GLU A 134 1.48 -18.12 11.07
N ALA A 135 0.85 -19.12 10.45
CA ALA A 135 1.44 -19.93 9.40
C ALA A 135 1.81 -19.12 8.16
N ARG A 136 1.05 -18.05 7.86
CA ARG A 136 1.40 -17.14 6.76
C ARG A 136 2.71 -16.39 6.99
N THR A 137 3.07 -16.11 8.25
CA THR A 137 4.33 -15.44 8.60
C THR A 137 5.48 -16.41 8.88
N THR A 138 5.17 -17.62 9.39
CA THR A 138 6.17 -18.57 9.92
C THR A 138 6.41 -19.78 9.02
N GLN A 139 5.42 -20.21 8.24
CA GLN A 139 5.46 -21.45 7.46
C GLN A 139 5.46 -21.19 5.95
N TRP A 140 4.31 -20.83 5.40
CA TRP A 140 4.09 -20.79 3.96
C TRP A 140 3.08 -19.72 3.57
N PHE A 141 3.59 -18.61 3.02
CA PHE A 141 2.83 -17.66 2.23
C PHE A 141 3.80 -16.82 1.39
N PRO A 142 4.14 -17.29 0.17
CA PRO A 142 5.12 -16.63 -0.68
C PRO A 142 4.90 -15.12 -0.89
N PRO A 143 3.66 -14.59 -0.98
CA PRO A 143 3.42 -13.15 -1.09
C PRO A 143 4.01 -12.31 0.05
N MET A 144 4.24 -12.86 1.25
CA MET A 144 4.93 -12.13 2.31
C MET A 144 6.46 -12.14 2.19
N GLY A 145 7.05 -13.09 1.46
CA GLY A 145 8.48 -13.13 1.20
C GLY A 145 9.37 -13.39 2.44
N LEU A 146 8.81 -13.95 3.51
CA LEU A 146 9.50 -14.20 4.79
C LEU A 146 10.06 -15.62 4.90
N ARG A 147 9.20 -16.63 4.70
CA ARG A 147 9.51 -18.05 4.87
C ARG A 147 8.85 -18.88 3.76
N SER A 148 9.51 -19.96 3.38
CA SER A 148 9.01 -20.94 2.39
C SER A 148 9.30 -22.34 2.89
N ASN A 149 8.52 -22.81 3.88
CA ASN A 149 8.61 -24.16 4.40
C ASN A 149 7.90 -25.15 3.45
N TYR A 150 8.66 -25.79 2.56
CA TYR A 150 8.13 -26.77 1.61
C TYR A 150 7.56 -28.05 2.27
N SER A 151 7.81 -28.28 3.56
CA SER A 151 7.23 -29.42 4.29
C SER A 151 5.84 -29.12 4.87
N TYR A 152 5.45 -27.85 4.98
CA TYR A 152 4.15 -27.44 5.48
C TYR A 152 3.11 -27.44 4.35
N GLN A 153 1.98 -28.12 4.54
CA GLN A 153 0.87 -28.10 3.60
C GLN A 153 -0.12 -26.99 3.98
N PRO A 154 -0.27 -25.93 3.18
CA PRO A 154 -1.26 -24.89 3.45
C PRO A 154 -2.70 -25.41 3.22
N LYS A 155 -3.58 -25.08 4.15
CA LYS A 155 -5.01 -25.45 4.20
C LYS A 155 -5.86 -24.25 4.61
N ASP A 156 -5.76 -23.20 3.80
CA ASP A 156 -6.57 -22.00 3.94
C ASP A 156 -8.07 -22.30 3.73
N VAL A 157 -8.95 -21.40 4.16
CA VAL A 157 -10.41 -21.60 4.13
C VAL A 157 -11.07 -20.44 3.41
N PHE A 158 -11.95 -20.77 2.46
CA PHE A 158 -12.78 -19.79 1.76
C PHE A 158 -14.13 -19.70 2.47
N TYR A 159 -14.45 -18.52 3.01
CA TYR A 159 -15.66 -18.30 3.79
C TYR A 159 -16.72 -17.55 3.00
N VAL A 160 -17.98 -17.75 3.39
CA VAL A 160 -19.10 -16.87 3.03
C VAL A 160 -19.71 -16.28 4.30
N TYR A 161 -19.99 -14.99 4.26
CA TYR A 161 -20.65 -14.23 5.33
C TYR A 161 -21.94 -13.64 4.81
N ASN A 162 -23.06 -13.96 5.45
CA ASN A 162 -24.35 -13.35 5.16
C ASN A 162 -24.52 -12.06 5.96
N ILE A 163 -24.61 -10.94 5.24
CA ILE A 163 -24.59 -9.58 5.83
C ILE A 163 -25.82 -9.31 6.71
N GLU A 164 -26.97 -9.87 6.33
CA GLU A 164 -28.26 -9.67 7.01
C GLU A 164 -28.35 -10.50 8.30
N THR A 165 -28.03 -11.79 8.20
CA THR A 165 -28.15 -12.75 9.31
C THR A 165 -26.93 -12.78 10.22
N ASN A 166 -25.86 -12.07 9.86
CA ASN A 166 -24.57 -12.07 10.55
C ASN A 166 -23.90 -13.44 10.65
N LYS A 167 -24.20 -14.35 9.72
CA LYS A 167 -23.71 -15.72 9.76
C LYS A 167 -22.49 -15.90 8.87
N LEU A 168 -21.38 -16.31 9.49
CA LEU A 168 -20.19 -16.79 8.80
C LEU A 168 -20.28 -18.31 8.59
N THR A 169 -19.87 -18.81 7.43
CA THR A 169 -19.87 -20.24 7.14
C THR A 169 -18.68 -20.60 6.22
N PRO A 170 -17.85 -21.59 6.59
CA PRO A 170 -16.79 -22.09 5.72
C PRO A 170 -17.41 -22.82 4.52
N LEU A 171 -16.87 -22.60 3.32
CA LEU A 171 -17.27 -23.34 2.13
C LEU A 171 -16.51 -24.65 2.03
N THR A 172 -17.24 -25.73 1.74
CA THR A 172 -16.68 -27.06 1.53
C THR A 172 -16.19 -27.19 0.09
N LEU A 173 -14.91 -27.47 -0.09
CA LEU A 173 -14.36 -27.73 -1.42
C LEU A 173 -14.88 -29.06 -1.97
N LYS A 174 -15.27 -29.06 -3.24
CA LYS A 174 -15.67 -30.26 -4.00
C LYS A 174 -14.77 -30.38 -5.22
N ASN A 175 -14.48 -31.61 -5.64
CA ASN A 175 -13.57 -31.92 -6.75
C ASN A 175 -12.15 -31.32 -6.59
N PHE A 176 -11.74 -31.04 -5.36
CA PHE A 176 -10.40 -30.56 -5.01
C PHE A 176 -9.83 -31.52 -3.97
N ALA A 177 -8.68 -32.12 -4.26
CA ALA A 177 -8.18 -33.23 -3.46
C ALA A 177 -7.58 -32.75 -2.13
N ASP A 178 -7.74 -33.54 -1.06
CA ASP A 178 -7.28 -33.17 0.29
C ASP A 178 -5.74 -33.13 0.41
N GLU A 179 -5.01 -33.68 -0.55
CA GLU A 179 -3.56 -33.57 -0.66
C GLU A 179 -3.10 -32.28 -1.36
N GLU A 180 -4.00 -31.57 -2.06
CA GLU A 180 -3.64 -30.34 -2.77
C GLU A 180 -3.37 -29.21 -1.78
N ASP A 181 -2.35 -28.41 -2.08
CA ASP A 181 -2.07 -27.18 -1.36
C ASP A 181 -3.19 -26.17 -1.63
N PHE A 182 -3.62 -25.47 -0.59
CA PHE A 182 -4.58 -24.38 -0.71
C PHE A 182 -4.10 -23.21 0.15
N SER A 183 -3.44 -22.24 -0.50
CA SER A 183 -2.88 -21.04 0.10
C SER A 183 -3.46 -19.82 -0.60
N LEU A 184 -4.47 -19.23 0.02
CA LEU A 184 -5.38 -18.27 -0.60
C LEU A 184 -4.82 -16.84 -0.58
N HIS A 185 -5.00 -16.12 -1.68
CA HIS A 185 -4.61 -14.71 -1.82
C HIS A 185 -5.77 -13.93 -2.46
N GLY A 186 -5.50 -13.06 -3.43
CA GLY A 186 -6.53 -12.35 -4.17
C GLY A 186 -7.43 -13.30 -4.97
N PHE A 187 -8.68 -12.91 -5.14
CA PHE A 187 -9.62 -13.65 -5.99
C PHE A 187 -10.46 -12.69 -6.83
N GLY A 188 -11.28 -13.23 -7.72
CA GLY A 188 -12.22 -12.49 -8.56
C GLY A 188 -13.53 -13.25 -8.69
N MET A 189 -14.63 -12.53 -8.94
CA MET A 189 -15.96 -13.10 -9.13
C MET A 189 -16.46 -12.77 -10.54
N TYR A 190 -17.08 -13.75 -11.19
CA TYR A 190 -17.80 -13.54 -12.43
C TYR A 190 -19.21 -14.14 -12.32
N GLU A 191 -20.20 -13.30 -12.58
CA GLU A 191 -21.62 -13.66 -12.66
C GLU A 191 -21.99 -13.84 -14.14
N ASP A 192 -22.38 -15.05 -14.54
CA ASP A 192 -22.87 -15.29 -15.89
C ASP A 192 -24.36 -14.92 -15.97
N PRO A 193 -24.79 -13.96 -16.82
CA PRO A 193 -26.20 -13.60 -16.94
C PRO A 193 -27.12 -14.77 -17.33
N SER A 194 -26.58 -15.84 -17.92
CA SER A 194 -27.32 -17.06 -18.26
C SER A 194 -27.48 -18.05 -17.08
N GLU A 195 -26.72 -17.87 -16.00
CA GLU A 195 -26.72 -18.72 -14.80
C GLU A 195 -26.85 -17.86 -13.52
N PRO A 196 -28.00 -17.20 -13.28
CA PRO A 196 -28.14 -16.15 -12.26
C PRO A 196 -27.93 -16.58 -10.81
N ASP A 197 -28.03 -17.89 -10.52
CA ASP A 197 -27.78 -18.45 -9.18
C ASP A 197 -26.33 -18.92 -8.98
N ILE A 198 -25.45 -18.70 -9.98
CA ILE A 198 -24.09 -19.22 -10.02
C ILE A 198 -23.07 -18.09 -10.03
N ILE A 199 -22.07 -18.21 -9.18
CA ILE A 199 -20.87 -17.38 -9.16
C ILE A 199 -19.67 -18.24 -9.57
N TYR A 200 -18.87 -17.73 -10.48
CA TYR A 200 -17.56 -18.30 -10.82
C TYR A 200 -16.48 -17.55 -10.06
N PHE A 201 -15.71 -18.27 -9.25
CA PHE A 201 -14.58 -17.73 -8.50
C PHE A 201 -13.27 -18.09 -9.19
N PHE A 202 -12.47 -17.07 -9.49
CA PHE A 202 -11.07 -17.22 -9.90
C PHE A 202 -10.22 -16.90 -8.69
N ILE A 203 -9.57 -17.90 -8.11
CA ILE A 203 -8.91 -17.79 -6.81
C ILE A 203 -7.41 -18.02 -7.01
N ILE A 204 -6.58 -17.09 -6.55
CA ILE A 204 -5.13 -17.32 -6.52
C ILE A 204 -4.81 -18.35 -5.44
N ASN A 205 -4.03 -19.37 -5.83
CA ASN A 205 -3.55 -20.40 -4.93
C ASN A 205 -2.02 -20.51 -5.03
N HIS A 206 -1.32 -20.16 -3.95
CA HIS A 206 0.14 -20.25 -3.86
C HIS A 206 0.60 -21.64 -3.41
N LYS A 207 0.52 -22.62 -4.32
CA LYS A 207 0.99 -23.98 -4.05
C LYS A 207 2.51 -24.01 -3.86
N ARG A 208 3.01 -25.00 -3.12
CA ARG A 208 4.45 -25.29 -3.02
C ARG A 208 5.12 -25.60 -4.35
N THR A 209 4.33 -26.06 -5.33
CA THR A 209 4.76 -26.36 -6.71
C THR A 209 4.64 -25.17 -7.66
N GLY A 210 4.33 -23.98 -7.14
CA GLY A 210 4.18 -22.72 -7.86
C GLY A 210 2.74 -22.21 -7.86
N SER A 211 2.62 -20.89 -7.93
CA SER A 211 1.34 -20.18 -7.91
C SER A 211 0.48 -20.50 -9.15
N VAL A 212 -0.83 -20.61 -8.94
CA VAL A 212 -1.83 -20.90 -9.97
C VAL A 212 -3.10 -20.08 -9.74
N ILE A 213 -3.99 -20.05 -10.73
CA ILE A 213 -5.37 -19.58 -10.58
C ILE A 213 -6.29 -20.79 -10.61
N GLU A 214 -7.11 -20.97 -9.59
CA GLU A 214 -8.11 -22.02 -9.49
C GLU A 214 -9.49 -21.47 -9.86
N LEU A 215 -10.18 -22.13 -10.78
CA LEU A 215 -11.57 -21.83 -11.12
C LEU A 215 -12.50 -22.72 -10.32
N PHE A 216 -13.40 -22.08 -9.59
CA PHE A 216 -14.48 -22.75 -8.87
C PHE A 216 -15.85 -22.25 -9.33
N LYS A 217 -16.83 -23.14 -9.26
CA LYS A 217 -18.26 -22.84 -9.42
C LYS A 217 -18.94 -22.92 -8.06
N HIS A 218 -19.72 -21.90 -7.74
CA HIS A 218 -20.49 -21.81 -6.50
C HIS A 218 -21.95 -21.50 -6.82
N LYS A 219 -22.87 -22.25 -6.20
CA LYS A 219 -24.29 -21.91 -6.21
C LYS A 219 -24.60 -21.03 -5.01
N ILE A 220 -25.23 -19.89 -5.23
CA ILE A 220 -25.64 -18.96 -4.17
C ILE A 220 -26.47 -19.71 -3.12
N ASN A 221 -26.23 -19.40 -1.84
CA ASN A 221 -26.84 -20.05 -0.67
C ASN A 221 -26.53 -21.56 -0.50
N SER A 222 -25.64 -22.13 -1.31
CA SER A 222 -25.01 -23.41 -0.99
C SER A 222 -23.79 -23.19 -0.09
N PHE A 223 -23.30 -24.28 0.53
CA PHE A 223 -22.04 -24.25 1.29
C PHE A 223 -20.93 -25.02 0.58
N GLU A 224 -21.03 -25.14 -0.74
CA GLU A 224 -20.08 -25.91 -1.57
C GLU A 224 -19.40 -25.02 -2.60
N LEU A 225 -18.11 -25.30 -2.83
CA LEU A 225 -17.29 -24.64 -3.82
C LEU A 225 -16.67 -25.72 -4.72
N HIS A 226 -17.18 -25.85 -5.94
CA HIS A 226 -16.85 -26.94 -6.86
C HIS A 226 -15.70 -26.55 -7.76
N HIS A 227 -14.54 -27.21 -7.60
CA HIS A 227 -13.39 -26.98 -8.47
C HIS A 227 -13.71 -27.43 -9.89
N LEU A 228 -13.29 -26.61 -10.86
CA LEU A 228 -13.46 -26.88 -12.28
C LEU A 228 -12.14 -27.00 -13.02
N LYS A 229 -11.17 -26.12 -12.73
CA LYS A 229 -9.94 -26.01 -13.53
C LYS A 229 -8.83 -25.31 -12.78
N THR A 230 -7.60 -25.75 -13.01
CA THR A 230 -6.37 -25.05 -12.58
C THR A 230 -5.69 -24.40 -13.78
N PHE A 231 -5.42 -23.10 -13.71
CA PHE A 231 -4.64 -22.36 -14.70
C PHE A 231 -3.20 -22.16 -14.21
N LYS A 232 -2.25 -22.75 -14.93
CA LYS A 232 -0.82 -22.57 -14.71
C LYS A 232 -0.16 -22.13 -16.01
N HIS A 233 0.60 -21.04 -15.97
CA HIS A 233 1.31 -20.53 -17.14
C HIS A 233 2.60 -19.82 -16.72
N LYS A 234 3.62 -19.84 -17.58
CA LYS A 234 4.94 -19.21 -17.29
C LYS A 234 4.87 -17.70 -17.03
N LEU A 235 3.84 -17.02 -17.53
CA LEU A 235 3.60 -15.60 -17.31
C LEU A 235 2.83 -15.33 -15.99
N ILE A 236 2.25 -16.35 -15.37
CA ILE A 236 1.57 -16.26 -14.07
C ILE A 236 2.57 -16.76 -13.02
N TYR A 237 3.62 -15.98 -12.80
CA TYR A 237 4.73 -16.40 -11.95
C TYR A 237 4.56 -15.94 -10.50
N ASN A 238 3.93 -14.79 -10.26
CA ASN A 238 3.73 -14.28 -8.90
C ASN A 238 2.42 -13.48 -8.82
N PRO A 239 1.27 -14.16 -9.05
CA PRO A 239 -0.03 -13.52 -9.09
C PRO A 239 -0.40 -12.92 -7.74
N ASN A 240 -0.95 -11.71 -7.74
CA ASN A 240 -1.37 -11.01 -6.53
C ASN A 240 -2.89 -10.89 -6.44
N ASN A 241 -3.55 -10.41 -7.50
CA ASN A 241 -5.01 -10.38 -7.61
C ASN A 241 -5.48 -10.71 -9.04
N VAL A 242 -6.78 -10.99 -9.22
CA VAL A 242 -7.37 -11.46 -10.49
C VAL A 242 -8.74 -10.82 -10.77
N ALA A 243 -8.93 -10.33 -11.99
CA ALA A 243 -10.18 -9.74 -12.46
C ALA A 243 -10.74 -10.54 -13.64
N PRO A 244 -11.70 -11.45 -13.41
CA PRO A 244 -12.37 -12.17 -14.48
C PRO A 244 -13.35 -11.28 -15.24
N VAL A 245 -13.40 -11.46 -16.56
CA VAL A 245 -14.34 -10.77 -17.46
C VAL A 245 -15.24 -11.73 -18.23
N SER A 246 -14.94 -13.03 -18.16
CA SER A 246 -15.83 -14.13 -18.53
C SER A 246 -15.41 -15.43 -17.84
N LYS A 247 -16.14 -16.53 -18.07
CA LYS A 247 -15.76 -17.89 -17.61
C LYS A 247 -14.40 -18.38 -18.13
N ASP A 248 -13.92 -17.77 -19.21
CA ASP A 248 -12.71 -18.21 -19.92
C ASP A 248 -11.62 -17.15 -19.97
N GLU A 249 -11.90 -15.92 -19.52
CA GLU A 249 -11.06 -14.75 -19.77
C GLU A 249 -10.91 -13.90 -18.51
N PHE A 250 -9.67 -13.59 -18.14
CA PHE A 250 -9.35 -12.86 -16.92
C PHE A 250 -8.00 -12.16 -17.01
N TYR A 251 -7.84 -11.12 -16.17
CA TYR A 251 -6.60 -10.37 -15.99
C TYR A 251 -5.98 -10.70 -14.64
N ILE A 252 -4.65 -10.75 -14.57
CA ILE A 252 -3.88 -11.05 -13.36
C ILE A 252 -2.82 -9.98 -13.18
N THR A 253 -2.66 -9.46 -11.97
CA THR A 253 -1.45 -8.71 -11.59
C THR A 253 -0.36 -9.66 -11.12
N ASN A 254 0.84 -9.56 -11.67
CA ASN A 254 2.02 -10.11 -11.00
C ASN A 254 2.69 -9.00 -10.19
N ASP A 255 2.84 -9.17 -8.88
CA ASP A 255 3.29 -8.07 -8.02
C ASP A 255 4.80 -7.83 -8.02
N TYR A 256 5.58 -8.90 -8.12
CA TYR A 256 7.04 -8.87 -8.20
C TYR A 256 7.55 -9.90 -9.18
N TYR A 257 8.60 -9.55 -9.91
CA TYR A 257 9.33 -10.46 -10.77
C TYR A 257 10.09 -11.53 -9.97
N TYR A 258 10.79 -11.12 -8.89
CA TYR A 258 11.56 -12.05 -8.08
C TYR A 258 10.79 -12.57 -6.87
N GLN A 259 10.77 -13.89 -6.72
CA GLN A 259 10.16 -14.59 -5.58
C GLN A 259 11.14 -14.82 -4.40
N THR A 260 12.44 -14.60 -4.60
CA THR A 260 13.48 -14.81 -3.57
C THR A 260 13.69 -13.57 -2.72
N HIS A 261 13.83 -13.76 -1.40
CA HIS A 261 13.77 -12.67 -0.42
C HIS A 261 14.68 -11.47 -0.73
N TRP A 262 15.99 -11.69 -0.97
CA TRP A 262 16.92 -10.57 -1.17
C TRP A 262 16.73 -9.87 -2.53
N LYS A 263 16.38 -10.60 -3.59
CA LYS A 263 16.11 -10.00 -4.91
C LYS A 263 14.82 -9.19 -4.88
N ARG A 264 13.80 -9.70 -4.21
CA ARG A 264 12.54 -8.99 -3.97
C ARG A 264 12.74 -7.74 -3.11
N LEU A 265 13.64 -7.80 -2.12
CA LEU A 265 14.03 -6.62 -1.34
C LEU A 265 14.70 -5.57 -2.23
N VAL A 266 15.60 -5.95 -3.14
CA VAL A 266 16.19 -5.02 -4.11
C VAL A 266 15.13 -4.44 -5.05
N GLU A 267 14.24 -5.29 -5.59
CA GLU A 267 13.16 -4.88 -6.50
C GLU A 267 12.23 -3.85 -5.84
N SER A 268 11.79 -4.12 -4.60
CA SER A 268 10.95 -3.21 -3.81
C SER A 268 11.66 -1.92 -3.40
N THR A 269 12.86 -2.01 -2.81
CA THR A 269 13.59 -0.83 -2.31
C THR A 269 14.07 0.09 -3.42
N THR A 270 14.30 -0.44 -4.62
CA THR A 270 14.70 0.36 -5.80
C THR A 270 13.55 0.66 -6.75
N LEU A 271 12.31 0.34 -6.35
CA LEU A 271 11.06 0.62 -7.07
C LEU A 271 11.11 0.18 -8.54
N ARG A 272 11.68 -1.00 -8.77
CA ARG A 272 11.84 -1.52 -10.12
C ARG A 272 10.47 -1.79 -10.72
N ARG A 273 10.31 -1.34 -11.95
CA ARG A 273 9.09 -1.44 -12.72
C ARG A 273 9.04 -2.78 -13.48
N TRP A 274 9.09 -3.88 -12.73
CA TRP A 274 9.09 -5.24 -13.28
C TRP A 274 7.78 -6.00 -13.04
N SER A 275 6.83 -5.39 -12.33
CA SER A 275 5.46 -5.89 -12.19
C SER A 275 4.67 -5.63 -13.48
N ASN A 276 3.68 -6.48 -13.75
CA ASN A 276 2.90 -6.44 -14.96
C ASN A 276 1.46 -6.92 -14.75
N VAL A 277 0.61 -6.69 -15.75
CA VAL A 277 -0.72 -7.31 -15.89
C VAL A 277 -0.69 -8.30 -17.04
N VAL A 278 -1.15 -9.51 -16.78
CA VAL A 278 -1.29 -10.59 -17.75
C VAL A 278 -2.76 -10.78 -18.07
N PHE A 279 -3.08 -10.99 -19.33
CA PHE A 279 -4.38 -11.46 -19.79
C PHE A 279 -4.28 -12.94 -20.15
N HIS A 280 -5.28 -13.73 -19.76
CA HIS A 280 -5.46 -15.12 -20.17
C HIS A 280 -6.81 -15.27 -20.88
N SER A 281 -6.84 -16.03 -21.98
CA SER A 281 -8.08 -16.47 -22.63
C SER A 281 -8.00 -17.96 -22.96
N SER A 282 -8.90 -18.74 -22.35
CA SER A 282 -9.11 -20.15 -22.72
C SER A 282 -9.82 -20.30 -24.07
N LYS A 283 -10.51 -19.26 -24.57
CA LYS A 283 -11.17 -19.30 -25.89
C LYS A 283 -10.17 -19.34 -27.03
N THR A 284 -9.12 -18.53 -26.93
CA THR A 284 -8.03 -18.45 -27.92
C THR A 284 -6.80 -19.25 -27.51
N ASN A 285 -6.81 -19.82 -26.30
CA ASN A 285 -5.65 -20.46 -25.67
C ASN A 285 -4.41 -19.54 -25.64
N THR A 286 -4.62 -18.25 -25.38
CA THR A 286 -3.55 -17.25 -25.31
C THR A 286 -3.32 -16.78 -23.89
N THR A 287 -2.08 -16.44 -23.57
CA THR A 287 -1.71 -15.76 -22.34
C THR A 287 -0.59 -14.77 -22.64
N GLU A 288 -0.81 -13.50 -22.36
CA GLU A 288 0.09 -12.42 -22.76
C GLU A 288 0.16 -11.30 -21.72
N ILE A 289 1.29 -10.59 -21.70
CA ILE A 289 1.43 -9.37 -20.89
C ILE A 289 0.73 -8.25 -21.64
N VAL A 290 -0.28 -7.63 -21.01
CA VAL A 290 -1.07 -6.53 -21.59
C VAL A 290 -0.75 -5.17 -20.99
N VAL A 291 -0.11 -5.15 -19.82
CA VAL A 291 0.49 -3.96 -19.20
C VAL A 291 1.82 -4.36 -18.62
N ASP A 292 2.87 -3.60 -18.92
CA ASP A 292 4.21 -3.81 -18.36
C ASP A 292 4.71 -2.53 -17.68
N GLY A 293 5.76 -2.63 -16.88
CA GLY A 293 6.39 -1.47 -16.27
C GLY A 293 5.68 -0.91 -15.04
N LEU A 294 4.95 -1.74 -14.30
CA LEU A 294 4.36 -1.34 -13.01
C LEU A 294 5.38 -1.45 -11.88
N ALA A 295 5.31 -0.53 -10.92
CA ALA A 295 6.03 -0.65 -9.65
C ALA A 295 5.10 -1.27 -8.61
N TYR A 296 5.19 -2.59 -8.44
CA TYR A 296 4.38 -3.37 -7.50
C TYR A 296 2.87 -3.17 -7.75
N GLY A 297 2.39 -3.65 -8.90
CA GLY A 297 0.96 -3.77 -9.19
C GLY A 297 0.33 -4.84 -8.29
N ASN A 298 -0.76 -4.49 -7.61
CA ASN A 298 -1.34 -5.27 -6.53
C ASN A 298 -2.81 -5.58 -6.87
N GLY A 299 -3.78 -4.95 -6.20
CA GLY A 299 -5.20 -5.16 -6.47
C GLY A 299 -5.58 -4.87 -7.92
N ILE A 300 -6.40 -5.73 -8.51
CA ILE A 300 -7.00 -5.56 -9.83
C ILE A 300 -8.49 -5.87 -9.76
N ASN A 301 -9.31 -5.08 -10.45
CA ASN A 301 -10.75 -5.33 -10.55
C ASN A 301 -11.32 -4.77 -11.85
N ALA A 302 -12.54 -5.14 -12.18
CA ALA A 302 -13.28 -4.62 -13.32
C ALA A 302 -14.50 -3.82 -12.86
N ASN A 303 -15.03 -2.96 -13.73
CA ASN A 303 -16.35 -2.38 -13.52
C ASN A 303 -17.48 -3.36 -13.94
N TRP A 304 -18.73 -3.01 -13.65
CA TRP A 304 -19.89 -3.89 -13.82
C TRP A 304 -20.11 -4.44 -15.25
N ASP A 305 -19.70 -3.71 -16.30
CA ASP A 305 -19.80 -4.16 -17.70
C ASP A 305 -18.47 -4.66 -18.28
N HIS A 306 -17.43 -4.74 -17.44
CA HIS A 306 -16.08 -5.14 -17.80
C HIS A 306 -15.45 -4.31 -18.94
N SER A 307 -15.90 -3.07 -19.17
CA SER A 307 -15.28 -2.15 -20.14
C SER A 307 -14.04 -1.45 -19.58
N HIS A 308 -13.87 -1.43 -18.26
CA HIS A 308 -12.74 -0.83 -17.57
C HIS A 308 -12.08 -1.80 -16.59
N ILE A 309 -10.76 -1.75 -16.54
CA ILE A 309 -9.93 -2.49 -15.59
C ILE A 309 -9.19 -1.49 -14.70
N TYR A 310 -9.24 -1.73 -13.40
CA TYR A 310 -8.63 -0.91 -12.37
C TYR A 310 -7.46 -1.65 -11.75
N VAL A 311 -6.31 -0.99 -11.61
CA VAL A 311 -5.11 -1.58 -10.98
C VAL A 311 -4.55 -0.63 -9.93
N GLY A 312 -4.39 -1.11 -8.70
CA GLY A 312 -3.71 -0.40 -7.63
C GLY A 312 -2.21 -0.69 -7.63
N THR A 313 -1.40 0.32 -7.30
CA THR A 313 0.05 0.14 -7.11
C THR A 313 0.50 0.47 -5.69
N ILE A 314 1.30 -0.41 -5.09
CA ILE A 314 1.97 -0.13 -3.82
C ILE A 314 3.11 0.87 -4.08
N GLY A 315 3.90 0.66 -5.14
CA GLY A 315 5.15 1.38 -5.36
C GLY A 315 4.98 2.86 -5.71
N THR A 316 3.97 3.20 -6.53
CA THR A 316 3.67 4.59 -6.91
C THR A 316 2.48 5.19 -6.16
N GLY A 317 1.59 4.36 -5.58
CA GLY A 317 0.40 4.82 -4.90
C GLY A 317 -0.63 5.41 -5.87
N GLU A 318 -0.80 4.75 -7.01
CA GLU A 318 -1.64 5.17 -8.11
C GLU A 318 -2.75 4.14 -8.36
N LEU A 319 -3.98 4.63 -8.50
CA LEU A 319 -5.06 3.87 -9.12
C LEU A 319 -5.01 4.10 -10.63
N LEU A 320 -4.65 3.07 -11.37
CA LEU A 320 -4.55 3.08 -12.82
C LEU A 320 -5.87 2.59 -13.41
N ILE A 321 -6.48 3.40 -14.29
CA ILE A 321 -7.73 3.08 -14.95
C ILE A 321 -7.44 2.80 -16.43
N TYR A 322 -7.77 1.59 -16.87
CA TYR A 322 -7.59 1.14 -18.24
C TYR A 322 -8.93 0.95 -18.93
N GLU A 323 -9.01 1.36 -20.19
CA GLU A 323 -10.06 0.94 -21.12
C GLU A 323 -9.71 -0.45 -21.65
N ARG A 324 -10.65 -1.39 -21.56
CA ARG A 324 -10.55 -2.70 -22.20
C ARG A 324 -10.96 -2.60 -23.66
N LYS A 325 -10.02 -2.87 -24.56
CA LYS A 325 -10.24 -2.86 -26.01
C LYS A 325 -10.94 -4.14 -26.49
N PRO A 326 -11.54 -4.14 -27.71
CA PRO A 326 -12.19 -5.33 -28.26
C PRO A 326 -11.26 -6.56 -28.37
N ASP A 327 -9.95 -6.35 -28.50
CA ASP A 327 -8.93 -7.39 -28.51
C ASP A 327 -8.41 -7.76 -27.10
N ASN A 328 -9.11 -7.33 -26.05
CA ASN A 328 -8.75 -7.49 -24.63
C ASN A 328 -7.45 -6.78 -24.19
N LYS A 329 -6.81 -5.98 -25.05
CA LYS A 329 -5.69 -5.13 -24.61
C LYS A 329 -6.18 -3.97 -23.76
N LEU A 330 -5.28 -3.46 -22.93
CA LEU A 330 -5.57 -2.39 -21.98
C LEU A 330 -4.93 -1.08 -22.44
N LYS A 331 -5.74 -0.03 -22.56
CA LYS A 331 -5.27 1.33 -22.83
C LYS A 331 -5.42 2.17 -21.58
N LEU A 332 -4.32 2.72 -21.07
CA LEU A 332 -4.36 3.62 -19.90
C LEU A 332 -5.19 4.87 -20.24
N LEU A 333 -6.19 5.16 -19.40
CA LEU A 333 -7.02 6.37 -19.49
C LEU A 333 -6.64 7.40 -18.43
N GLU A 334 -6.32 6.94 -17.22
CA GLU A 334 -6.06 7.82 -16.07
C GLU A 334 -5.13 7.14 -15.07
N ALA A 335 -4.29 7.93 -14.40
CA ALA A 335 -3.48 7.51 -13.27
C ALA A 335 -3.75 8.45 -12.09
N ILE A 336 -4.55 7.99 -11.13
CA ILE A 336 -4.98 8.81 -9.99
C ILE A 336 -4.01 8.58 -8.83
N LYS A 337 -3.20 9.59 -8.49
CA LYS A 337 -2.30 9.54 -7.33
C LYS A 337 -3.12 9.61 -6.04
N ILE A 338 -3.17 8.52 -5.28
CA ILE A 338 -3.83 8.44 -3.97
C ILE A 338 -2.89 8.88 -2.84
N GLU A 339 -1.59 8.99 -3.15
CA GLU A 339 -0.54 9.38 -2.21
C GLU A 339 -0.44 8.43 -1.03
N HIS A 340 -0.90 7.18 -1.19
CA HIS A 340 -0.73 6.05 -0.28
C HIS A 340 -0.48 4.79 -1.12
N PRO A 341 0.26 3.80 -0.62
CA PRO A 341 0.41 2.51 -1.27
C PRO A 341 -0.96 1.81 -1.28
N ILE A 342 -1.40 1.37 -2.45
CA ILE A 342 -2.71 0.75 -2.65
C ILE A 342 -2.52 -0.77 -2.67
N ASP A 343 -3.27 -1.45 -1.84
CA ASP A 343 -3.33 -2.92 -1.79
C ASP A 343 -4.51 -3.38 -2.69
N ASN A 344 -5.56 -4.00 -2.14
CA ASN A 344 -6.71 -4.44 -2.95
C ASN A 344 -7.66 -3.31 -3.38
N VAL A 345 -8.24 -3.51 -4.57
CA VAL A 345 -9.20 -2.62 -5.24
C VAL A 345 -10.56 -3.30 -5.30
N ASN A 346 -11.60 -2.68 -4.73
CA ASN A 346 -12.98 -3.13 -4.86
C ASN A 346 -13.85 -2.07 -5.53
N VAL A 347 -14.85 -2.52 -6.25
CA VAL A 347 -15.79 -1.67 -6.98
C VAL A 347 -17.19 -2.02 -6.50
N ASP A 348 -17.97 -1.01 -6.12
CA ASP A 348 -19.41 -1.17 -5.95
C ASP A 348 -20.06 -1.12 -7.34
N PRO A 349 -20.63 -2.22 -7.85
CA PRO A 349 -21.20 -2.26 -9.19
C PRO A 349 -22.48 -1.43 -9.32
N VAL A 350 -23.14 -1.06 -8.20
CA VAL A 350 -24.36 -0.25 -8.19
C VAL A 350 -24.03 1.22 -8.45
N THR A 351 -22.98 1.73 -7.81
CA THR A 351 -22.61 3.16 -7.88
C THR A 351 -21.41 3.44 -8.79
N GLY A 352 -20.60 2.42 -9.08
CA GLY A 352 -19.29 2.57 -9.73
C GLY A 352 -18.22 3.17 -8.82
N GLU A 353 -18.49 3.31 -7.52
CA GLU A 353 -17.51 3.79 -6.54
C GLU A 353 -16.43 2.73 -6.31
N ILE A 354 -15.18 3.20 -6.23
CA ILE A 354 -14.01 2.34 -6.03
C ILE A 354 -13.49 2.55 -4.63
N TYR A 355 -13.35 1.45 -3.88
CA TYR A 355 -12.81 1.41 -2.54
C TYR A 355 -11.40 0.82 -2.56
N LEU A 356 -10.46 1.57 -1.99
CA LEU A 356 -9.04 1.25 -1.96
C LEU A 356 -8.60 1.04 -0.52
N ALA A 357 -8.14 -0.15 -0.19
CA ALA A 357 -7.37 -0.35 1.03
C ALA A 357 -5.96 0.19 0.84
N THR A 358 -5.50 1.00 1.79
CA THR A 358 -4.20 1.65 1.68
C THR A 358 -3.38 1.55 2.95
N ILE A 359 -2.07 1.42 2.76
CA ILE A 359 -1.12 1.29 3.86
C ILE A 359 -0.72 2.68 4.36
N TYR A 360 -0.92 2.94 5.66
CA TYR A 360 -0.64 4.27 6.20
C TYR A 360 0.86 4.55 6.35
N LYS A 361 1.68 3.54 6.70
CA LYS A 361 3.15 3.64 6.73
C LYS A 361 3.76 2.30 6.33
N LEU A 362 4.44 2.24 5.18
CA LEU A 362 5.02 0.98 4.68
C LEU A 362 6.03 0.37 5.67
N MET A 363 6.81 1.22 6.35
CA MET A 363 7.80 0.74 7.31
C MET A 363 7.15 0.05 8.52
N ASP A 364 6.04 0.59 9.04
CA ASP A 364 5.33 0.00 10.17
C ASP A 364 4.77 -1.37 9.80
N SER A 365 4.20 -1.49 8.59
CA SER A 365 3.78 -2.76 8.01
C SER A 365 4.93 -3.76 7.94
N TYR A 366 6.07 -3.37 7.35
CA TYR A 366 7.25 -4.23 7.28
C TYR A 366 7.74 -4.69 8.66
N LEU A 367 7.84 -3.76 9.63
CA LEU A 367 8.26 -4.07 11.00
C LEU A 367 7.29 -5.07 11.67
N SER A 368 5.98 -4.91 11.48
CA SER A 368 4.98 -5.85 11.98
C SER A 368 5.15 -7.24 11.36
N LEU A 369 5.43 -7.34 10.05
CA LEU A 369 5.60 -8.62 9.36
C LEU A 369 6.82 -9.40 9.86
N ILE A 370 7.90 -8.71 10.27
CA ILE A 370 9.09 -9.34 10.85
C ILE A 370 9.00 -9.54 12.37
N GLY A 371 7.79 -9.42 12.95
CA GLY A 371 7.53 -9.73 14.36
C GLY A 371 7.87 -8.62 15.35
N LYS A 372 8.04 -7.36 14.91
CA LYS A 372 8.14 -6.23 15.83
C LYS A 372 6.77 -5.85 16.37
N ASP A 373 6.74 -5.41 17.63
CA ASP A 373 5.52 -4.92 18.26
C ASP A 373 5.17 -3.51 17.76
N VAL A 374 4.63 -3.48 16.55
CA VAL A 374 4.09 -2.30 15.88
C VAL A 374 2.66 -2.63 15.46
N LYS A 375 1.78 -1.64 15.53
CA LYS A 375 0.41 -1.72 15.00
C LYS A 375 0.35 -0.88 13.73
N PRO A 376 0.45 -1.48 12.53
CA PRO A 376 0.41 -0.71 11.30
C PRO A 376 -0.99 -0.13 11.11
N ALA A 377 -1.04 1.20 11.04
CA ALA A 377 -2.23 1.95 10.70
C ALA A 377 -2.62 1.74 9.22
N PHE A 378 -3.86 2.08 8.90
CA PHE A 378 -4.37 2.00 7.53
C PHE A 378 -5.35 3.14 7.23
N SER A 379 -5.63 3.33 5.95
CA SER A 379 -6.68 4.23 5.48
C SER A 379 -7.45 3.60 4.34
N VAL A 380 -8.69 4.06 4.14
CA VAL A 380 -9.52 3.67 3.01
C VAL A 380 -9.87 4.91 2.19
N PHE A 381 -9.60 4.82 0.90
CA PHE A 381 -9.94 5.86 -0.06
C PHE A 381 -11.12 5.40 -0.91
N LYS A 382 -12.07 6.32 -1.11
CA LYS A 382 -13.14 6.19 -2.09
C LYS A 382 -12.81 7.05 -3.30
N VAL A 383 -12.84 6.45 -4.48
CA VAL A 383 -12.72 7.14 -5.77
C VAL A 383 -14.06 7.03 -6.50
N SER A 384 -14.52 8.15 -7.04
CA SER A 384 -15.82 8.26 -7.73
C SER A 384 -15.73 9.29 -8.85
N ASN A 385 -16.71 9.29 -9.76
CA ASN A 385 -16.80 10.33 -10.77
C ASN A 385 -16.91 11.71 -10.12
N ASN A 386 -16.13 12.67 -10.62
CA ASN A 386 -16.19 14.02 -10.11
C ASN A 386 -17.48 14.72 -10.56
N THR A 387 -18.20 15.28 -9.59
CA THR A 387 -19.44 16.04 -9.81
C THR A 387 -19.29 17.51 -9.40
N ASP A 388 -18.12 17.90 -8.89
CA ASP A 388 -17.82 19.26 -8.47
C ASP A 388 -17.46 20.17 -9.67
N GLU A 389 -17.48 21.49 -9.45
CA GLU A 389 -17.24 22.50 -10.51
C GLU A 389 -15.85 22.39 -11.14
N ASP A 390 -14.87 21.87 -10.40
CA ASP A 390 -13.49 21.71 -10.86
C ASP A 390 -13.33 20.61 -11.92
N ARG A 391 -14.39 19.84 -12.19
CA ARG A 391 -14.49 18.99 -13.40
C ARG A 391 -14.30 19.80 -14.67
N PHE A 392 -14.71 21.07 -14.70
CA PHE A 392 -14.45 21.99 -15.82
C PHE A 392 -12.94 22.14 -16.10
N TYR A 393 -12.09 22.02 -15.09
CA TYR A 393 -10.63 22.06 -15.20
C TYR A 393 -10.00 20.70 -15.53
N GLY A 394 -10.81 19.70 -15.91
CA GLY A 394 -10.33 18.38 -16.33
C GLY A 394 -10.14 17.37 -15.22
N ILE A 395 -10.53 17.68 -13.97
CA ILE A 395 -10.49 16.72 -12.85
C ILE A 395 -11.67 15.76 -12.99
N LYS A 396 -11.42 14.57 -13.53
CA LYS A 396 -12.48 13.59 -13.84
C LYS A 396 -12.98 12.80 -12.64
N TYR A 397 -12.16 12.64 -11.61
CA TYR A 397 -12.45 11.78 -10.47
C TYR A 397 -12.25 12.51 -9.15
N SER A 398 -13.18 12.31 -8.22
CA SER A 398 -13.04 12.70 -6.82
C SER A 398 -12.36 11.58 -6.05
N LYS A 399 -11.38 11.91 -5.22
CA LYS A 399 -10.70 10.99 -4.30
C LYS A 399 -10.88 11.48 -2.86
N LYS A 400 -11.47 10.66 -2.00
CA LYS A 400 -11.76 11.02 -0.59
C LYS A 400 -11.26 9.93 0.34
N LYS A 401 -10.50 10.30 1.38
CA LYS A 401 -10.20 9.39 2.49
C LYS A 401 -11.46 9.30 3.34
N ILE A 402 -12.09 8.12 3.36
CA ILE A 402 -13.35 7.88 4.06
C ILE A 402 -13.15 7.16 5.39
N PHE A 403 -11.98 6.55 5.59
CA PHE A 403 -11.64 5.84 6.82
C PHE A 403 -10.15 5.96 7.14
N GLU A 404 -9.82 6.02 8.42
CA GLU A 404 -8.47 5.93 8.96
C GLU A 404 -8.54 5.30 10.35
N ASP A 405 -7.61 4.39 10.65
CA ASP A 405 -7.42 3.84 11.99
C ASP A 405 -5.94 3.62 12.29
N ASP A 406 -5.57 3.73 13.57
CA ASP A 406 -4.20 3.59 14.08
C ASP A 406 -3.71 2.13 14.17
N GLY A 407 -4.49 1.19 13.64
CA GLY A 407 -4.22 -0.24 13.70
C GLY A 407 -4.76 -0.91 14.96
N SER A 408 -5.53 -0.20 15.79
CA SER A 408 -6.20 -0.77 16.97
C SER A 408 -7.43 -1.60 16.62
N LEU A 409 -8.14 -1.29 15.52
CA LEU A 409 -9.25 -2.11 15.02
C LEU A 409 -8.73 -3.38 14.33
N LEU A 410 -7.88 -3.20 13.33
CA LEU A 410 -7.23 -4.26 12.57
C LEU A 410 -5.87 -3.75 12.10
N ARG A 411 -4.83 -4.56 12.28
CA ARG A 411 -3.48 -4.21 11.88
C ARG A 411 -3.34 -4.42 10.37
N MET A 412 -2.82 -3.43 9.66
CA MET A 412 -2.51 -3.52 8.22
C MET A 412 -3.66 -4.11 7.36
N VAL A 413 -4.58 -3.25 6.94
CA VAL A 413 -5.67 -3.67 6.05
C VAL A 413 -5.19 -3.78 4.62
N SER A 414 -5.43 -4.93 3.99
CA SER A 414 -5.17 -5.19 2.56
C SER A 414 -6.42 -5.03 1.71
N VAL A 415 -7.62 -5.13 2.29
CA VAL A 415 -8.87 -5.05 1.53
C VAL A 415 -9.92 -4.22 2.25
N ALA A 416 -10.59 -3.37 1.47
CA ALA A 416 -11.79 -2.65 1.87
C ALA A 416 -12.88 -2.94 0.84
N SER A 417 -13.94 -3.65 1.25
CA SER A 417 -15.04 -4.06 0.36
C SER A 417 -16.33 -3.41 0.85
N GLY A 418 -16.89 -2.48 0.08
CA GLY A 418 -18.05 -1.68 0.46
C GLY A 418 -19.30 -2.05 -0.36
N ASP A 419 -20.45 -2.06 0.30
CA ASP A 419 -21.78 -2.14 -0.32
C ASP A 419 -22.58 -0.92 0.11
N SER A 420 -22.70 0.07 -0.78
CA SER A 420 -23.40 1.32 -0.51
C SER A 420 -24.90 1.11 -0.30
N GLY A 421 -25.51 0.12 -0.98
CA GLY A 421 -26.92 -0.21 -0.85
C GLY A 421 -27.26 -0.76 0.53
N ARG A 422 -26.38 -1.57 1.11
CA ARG A 422 -26.51 -2.10 2.48
C ARG A 422 -25.82 -1.26 3.54
N LYS A 423 -25.12 -0.20 3.15
CA LYS A 423 -24.35 0.67 4.03
C LYS A 423 -23.34 -0.08 4.91
N VAL A 424 -22.59 -1.00 4.32
CA VAL A 424 -21.57 -1.78 5.04
C VAL A 424 -20.24 -1.77 4.33
N MET A 425 -19.17 -1.89 5.12
CA MET A 425 -17.81 -2.07 4.62
C MET A 425 -17.07 -3.13 5.43
N PHE A 426 -16.30 -3.97 4.76
CA PHE A 426 -15.47 -5.01 5.38
C PHE A 426 -13.99 -4.68 5.22
N PHE A 427 -13.21 -4.93 6.28
CA PHE A 427 -11.76 -4.83 6.29
C PHE A 427 -11.12 -6.18 6.59
N GLY A 428 -10.19 -6.59 5.74
CA GLY A 428 -9.35 -7.78 5.90
C GLY A 428 -7.86 -7.42 5.95
N SER A 429 -7.05 -8.35 6.44
CA SER A 429 -5.60 -8.24 6.56
C SER A 429 -4.96 -9.57 6.15
N PRO A 430 -3.77 -9.56 5.51
CA PRO A 430 -3.13 -10.80 5.07
C PRO A 430 -2.55 -11.61 6.23
N HIS A 431 -2.26 -10.99 7.37
CA HIS A 431 -1.58 -11.62 8.51
C HIS A 431 -2.20 -11.28 9.87
N SER A 432 -3.23 -10.43 9.93
CA SER A 432 -3.89 -10.10 11.20
C SER A 432 -5.16 -10.89 11.34
N SER A 433 -5.26 -11.61 12.46
CA SER A 433 -6.44 -12.37 12.84
C SER A 433 -7.71 -11.52 12.82
N GLY A 434 -8.76 -12.06 12.19
CA GLY A 434 -10.12 -11.54 12.15
C GLY A 434 -10.40 -10.54 11.03
N VAL A 435 -11.68 -10.25 10.85
CA VAL A 435 -12.22 -9.29 9.87
C VAL A 435 -13.06 -8.27 10.60
N VAL A 436 -13.01 -7.01 10.15
CA VAL A 436 -13.82 -5.93 10.72
C VAL A 436 -14.96 -5.59 9.75
N ARG A 437 -16.17 -5.44 10.28
CA ARG A 437 -17.32 -4.88 9.58
C ARG A 437 -17.63 -3.51 10.17
N CYS A 438 -17.81 -2.53 9.30
CA CYS A 438 -18.23 -1.17 9.63
C CYS A 438 -19.51 -0.79 8.91
N GLU A 439 -20.27 0.15 9.46
CA GLU A 439 -21.33 0.85 8.73
C GLU A 439 -20.72 1.95 7.85
N LEU A 440 -21.24 2.10 6.64
CA LEU A 440 -20.94 3.21 5.75
C LEU A 440 -21.98 4.32 5.96
N ASP A 441 -21.50 5.57 6.03
CA ASP A 441 -22.35 6.75 6.20
C ASP A 441 -23.14 7.12 4.93
#